data_AF-A0A932BPG1-F1
#
_entry.id   AF-A0A932BPG1-F1
#
_cell.length_a   1.000
_cell.length_b   1.000
_cell.length_c   1.000
_cell.angle_alpha   90.00
_cell.angle_beta   90.00
_cell.angle_gamma   90.00
#
_symmetry.space_group_name_H-M   'P 1'
#
loop_
_entity.id
_entity.type
_entity.pdbx_description
1 polymer ?
#
loop_
_entity_poly.entity_id
_entity_poly.type
_entity_poly.pdbx_seq_one_letter_code
_entity_poly.pdbx_strand_id
1 'polypeptide(L)'
;MFWKLLLSALLALGLFGFLVSTEAPIEDPLWWYSNEAPPKVTLAGPTGPLRGEVEAAIRFEPTDRARLESVTLDGRPLQVQGALVRVDTSQLTDGEHTVQVTVRDTSRLQNQAQASWTFRSDNTPPSLDVVVDPAAGPTEGKTFSIRIKTTEPVQGLAGELEGRTLRLQPDGSGGFWAVEGIPPEPAYRQLTLKVQGRDALGNEATWEKKFPLTRTRFPEEVLELDPNQDYLAEAQIRAEEDGRLMPFYRQENGPARWSGTFLLPVEGPITTEFATRRSYNGRFPQGNHAGLDYAAPQGAPVRATANGVVVFAQASPVRGNVMIVDHGAGVYSTYAHLQGFTANVGDQVKAGDVIARVGSTGLSTGPHLHWEIWVDSGNVDPLEWTQKAFP
;
A
#
# COMPACT_ATOMS: atom_id res chain seq x y z
N MET A 1 -17.24 104.87 -1.46
CA MET A 1 -16.26 105.96 -1.72
C MET A 1 -15.59 105.63 -3.05
N PHE A 2 -15.43 106.61 -3.96
CA PHE A 2 -14.56 106.68 -5.18
C PHE A 2 -13.73 105.43 -5.59
N TRP A 3 -13.58 105.04 -6.88
CA TRP A 3 -14.10 105.51 -8.19
C TRP A 3 -13.70 104.43 -9.24
N LYS A 4 -14.41 104.33 -10.39
CA LYS A 4 -13.89 104.22 -11.79
C LYS A 4 -12.71 103.26 -12.13
N LEU A 5 -12.61 102.56 -13.28
CA LEU A 5 -12.93 102.92 -14.68
C LEU A 5 -12.95 101.64 -15.58
N LEU A 6 -13.87 101.59 -16.56
CA LEU A 6 -13.70 101.23 -18.01
C LEU A 6 -13.07 99.88 -18.47
N LEU A 7 -13.39 99.31 -19.65
CA LEU A 7 -14.41 99.60 -20.69
C LEU A 7 -14.63 98.33 -21.54
N SER A 8 -15.84 98.16 -22.10
CA SER A 8 -16.19 97.41 -23.34
C SER A 8 -15.78 95.93 -23.51
N ALA A 9 -16.59 95.00 -24.04
CA ALA A 9 -18.03 94.78 -24.25
C ALA A 9 -18.17 93.81 -25.44
N LEU A 10 -18.78 92.63 -25.27
CA LEU A 10 -19.31 91.80 -26.37
C LEU A 10 -20.32 90.77 -25.83
N LEU A 11 -21.40 90.56 -26.62
CA LEU A 11 -22.32 89.40 -26.67
C LEU A 11 -23.14 88.96 -25.43
N ALA A 12 -24.45 89.24 -25.47
CA ALA A 12 -25.55 88.57 -24.76
C ALA A 12 -26.91 89.20 -25.21
N LEU A 13 -28.06 88.53 -25.35
CA LEU A 13 -28.40 87.09 -25.41
C LEU A 13 -29.88 86.88 -25.88
N GLY A 14 -30.23 85.68 -26.35
CA GLY A 14 -31.61 85.13 -26.38
C GLY A 14 -32.40 85.27 -27.71
N LEU A 15 -33.31 84.38 -28.13
CA LEU A 15 -33.89 83.08 -27.66
C LEU A 15 -34.55 82.42 -28.93
N PHE A 16 -34.78 81.11 -29.14
CA PHE A 16 -34.40 79.84 -28.48
C PHE A 16 -34.81 78.62 -29.36
N GLY A 17 -34.16 77.44 -29.19
CA GLY A 17 -34.62 76.12 -29.72
C GLY A 17 -34.28 75.79 -31.18
N PHE A 18 -33.88 74.56 -31.56
CA PHE A 18 -33.61 73.33 -30.82
C PHE A 18 -32.14 72.91 -31.03
N LEU A 19 -31.41 72.62 -29.95
CA LEU A 19 -30.18 71.85 -29.99
C LEU A 19 -30.48 70.47 -29.42
N VAL A 20 -30.65 69.48 -30.29
CA VAL A 20 -30.54 68.08 -29.89
C VAL A 20 -29.05 67.82 -29.68
N SER A 21 -28.58 68.06 -28.46
CA SER A 21 -27.28 67.56 -28.04
C SER A 21 -27.38 66.05 -27.83
N THR A 22 -27.23 65.29 -28.91
CA THR A 22 -26.64 63.96 -28.80
C THR A 22 -25.13 64.14 -28.83
N GLU A 23 -24.54 64.43 -27.68
CA GLU A 23 -23.18 63.99 -27.40
C GLU A 23 -23.19 62.45 -27.36
N ALA A 24 -23.27 61.83 -28.54
CA ALA A 24 -22.66 60.53 -28.70
C ALA A 24 -21.17 60.74 -28.39
N PRO A 25 -20.60 60.04 -27.40
CA PRO A 25 -19.24 60.31 -26.97
C PRO A 25 -18.30 60.13 -28.16
N ILE A 26 -17.60 61.21 -28.52
CA ILE A 26 -16.65 61.25 -29.65
C ILE A 26 -15.52 60.22 -29.45
N GLU A 27 -15.35 59.76 -28.21
CA GLU A 27 -14.51 58.64 -27.80
C GLU A 27 -14.75 57.36 -28.60
N ASP A 28 -15.99 57.00 -28.98
CA ASP A 28 -16.28 55.74 -29.68
C ASP A 28 -15.72 55.74 -31.12
N PRO A 29 -16.05 56.73 -31.99
CA PRO A 29 -15.49 56.81 -33.33
C PRO A 29 -13.98 57.09 -33.35
N LEU A 30 -13.47 57.88 -32.40
CA LEU A 30 -12.03 58.13 -32.28
C LEU A 30 -11.29 56.85 -31.88
N TRP A 31 -11.71 56.18 -30.82
CA TRP A 31 -11.11 54.91 -30.37
C TRP A 31 -11.14 53.87 -31.50
N TRP A 32 -12.26 53.74 -32.21
CA TRP A 32 -12.36 52.79 -33.31
C TRP A 32 -11.32 53.08 -34.41
N TYR A 33 -11.07 54.35 -34.72
CA TYR A 33 -10.14 54.74 -35.78
C TYR A 33 -8.67 54.67 -35.35
N SER A 34 -8.35 55.00 -34.09
CA SER A 34 -6.98 55.24 -33.62
C SER A 34 -6.47 54.30 -32.51
N ASN A 35 -7.21 53.25 -32.13
CA ASN A 35 -6.69 52.30 -31.14
C ASN A 35 -5.58 51.42 -31.74
N GLU A 36 -4.36 51.60 -31.25
CA GLU A 36 -3.20 50.74 -31.53
C GLU A 36 -2.89 49.78 -30.36
N ALA A 37 -3.58 49.91 -29.23
CA ALA A 37 -3.34 49.08 -28.06
C ALA A 37 -4.11 47.74 -28.15
N PRO A 38 -3.43 46.58 -28.07
CA PRO A 38 -4.12 45.29 -28.03
C PRO A 38 -4.93 45.13 -26.74
N PRO A 39 -6.02 44.33 -26.76
CA PRO A 39 -6.80 44.04 -25.56
C PRO A 39 -5.94 43.32 -24.52
N LYS A 40 -6.26 43.45 -23.23
CA LYS A 40 -5.65 42.59 -22.20
C LYS A 40 -6.37 41.26 -22.20
N VAL A 41 -5.64 40.16 -22.04
CA VAL A 41 -6.22 38.82 -21.87
C VAL A 41 -5.43 38.02 -20.85
N THR A 42 -6.14 37.22 -20.06
CA THR A 42 -5.58 36.25 -19.11
C THR A 42 -6.35 34.93 -19.24
N LEU A 43 -5.63 33.83 -19.08
CA LEU A 43 -6.19 32.49 -19.01
C LEU A 43 -5.56 31.81 -17.80
N ALA A 44 -6.39 31.31 -16.88
CA ALA A 44 -5.91 30.69 -15.64
C ALA A 44 -6.72 29.42 -15.35
N GLY A 45 -6.01 28.30 -15.18
CA GLY A 45 -6.54 27.00 -14.78
C GLY A 45 -5.54 26.25 -13.90
N PRO A 46 -5.86 25.02 -13.46
CA PRO A 46 -4.97 24.21 -12.62
C PRO A 46 -3.66 23.85 -13.34
N THR A 47 -2.59 23.67 -12.57
CA THR A 47 -1.24 23.36 -13.09
C THR A 47 -0.69 22.10 -12.43
N GLY A 48 0.11 21.33 -13.17
CA GLY A 48 0.64 20.03 -12.74
C GLY A 48 0.10 18.90 -13.61
N PRO A 49 0.30 17.63 -13.21
CA PRO A 49 -0.34 16.49 -13.84
C PRO A 49 -1.84 16.45 -13.45
N LEU A 50 -2.71 16.27 -14.45
CA LEU A 50 -4.16 16.38 -14.33
C LEU A 50 -4.87 15.22 -15.04
N ARG A 51 -5.95 14.74 -14.43
CA ARG A 51 -6.80 13.67 -14.97
C ARG A 51 -8.29 14.02 -14.90
N GLY A 52 -8.98 13.84 -16.03
CA GLY A 52 -10.42 14.11 -16.17
C GLY A 52 -10.74 15.57 -16.51
N GLU A 53 -11.98 15.98 -16.24
CA GLU A 53 -12.48 17.32 -16.56
C GLU A 53 -11.83 18.42 -15.72
N VAL A 54 -11.20 19.39 -16.40
CA VAL A 54 -10.58 20.57 -15.78
C VAL A 54 -11.05 21.86 -16.46
N GLU A 55 -11.15 22.93 -15.69
CA GLU A 55 -11.63 24.23 -16.17
C GLU A 55 -10.55 25.31 -16.08
N ALA A 56 -10.54 26.21 -17.06
CA ALA A 56 -9.76 27.44 -17.03
C ALA A 56 -10.62 28.66 -17.38
N ALA A 57 -10.43 29.74 -16.62
CA ALA A 57 -11.18 30.98 -16.80
C ALA A 57 -10.47 31.93 -17.77
N ILE A 58 -11.17 32.34 -18.82
CA ILE A 58 -10.78 33.42 -19.73
C ILE A 58 -11.24 34.75 -19.12
N ARG A 59 -10.35 35.75 -19.07
CA ARG A 59 -10.75 37.15 -18.81
C ARG A 59 -10.05 38.05 -19.81
N PHE A 60 -10.76 39.01 -20.37
CA PHE A 60 -10.17 40.02 -21.24
C PHE A 60 -10.83 41.40 -21.05
N GLU A 61 -10.08 42.45 -21.36
CA GLU A 61 -10.50 43.84 -21.26
C GLU A 61 -10.09 44.63 -22.52
N PRO A 62 -10.92 45.57 -22.99
CA PRO A 62 -12.29 45.87 -22.55
C PRO A 62 -13.32 44.83 -23.06
N THR A 63 -14.33 44.49 -22.25
CA THR A 63 -15.29 43.40 -22.55
C THR A 63 -16.36 43.75 -23.58
N ASP A 64 -16.64 45.04 -23.78
CA ASP A 64 -17.59 45.60 -24.74
C ASP A 64 -16.96 45.86 -26.12
N ARG A 65 -15.64 46.05 -26.18
CA ARG A 65 -14.89 46.33 -27.43
C ARG A 65 -13.87 45.25 -27.83
N ALA A 66 -13.92 44.08 -27.21
CA ALA A 66 -13.14 42.91 -27.62
C ALA A 66 -13.98 41.64 -27.64
N ARG A 67 -13.57 40.67 -28.46
CA ARG A 67 -14.21 39.35 -28.57
C ARG A 67 -13.18 38.24 -28.57
N LEU A 68 -13.56 37.10 -28.04
CA LEU A 68 -12.81 35.87 -28.21
C LEU A 68 -12.84 35.49 -29.71
N GLU A 69 -11.65 35.33 -30.30
CA GLU A 69 -11.49 35.00 -31.72
C GLU A 69 -11.25 33.50 -31.91
N SER A 70 -10.39 32.91 -31.09
CA SER A 70 -10.12 31.48 -31.12
C SER A 70 -9.70 30.95 -29.75
N VAL A 71 -10.00 29.68 -29.53
CA VAL A 71 -9.38 28.85 -28.49
C VAL A 71 -8.81 27.64 -29.18
N THR A 72 -7.58 27.28 -28.87
CA THR A 72 -6.95 26.05 -29.35
C THR A 72 -6.38 25.26 -28.19
N LEU A 73 -6.34 23.94 -28.35
CA LEU A 73 -5.58 23.01 -27.53
C LEU A 73 -4.56 22.36 -28.47
N ASP A 74 -3.27 22.56 -28.18
CA ASP A 74 -2.15 22.08 -29.01
C ASP A 74 -2.29 22.44 -30.50
N GLY A 75 -2.74 23.67 -30.77
CA GLY A 75 -3.00 24.19 -32.11
C GLY A 75 -4.28 23.71 -32.79
N ARG A 76 -5.04 22.79 -32.18
CA ARG A 76 -6.34 22.32 -32.71
C ARG A 76 -7.50 23.16 -32.13
N PRO A 77 -8.53 23.53 -32.91
CA PRO A 77 -9.66 24.31 -32.40
C PRO A 77 -10.38 23.61 -31.23
N LEU A 78 -10.61 24.34 -30.14
CA LEU A 78 -11.35 23.88 -28.97
C LEU A 78 -12.65 24.71 -28.84
N GLN A 79 -13.78 24.03 -28.68
CA GLN A 79 -15.07 24.69 -28.46
C GLN A 79 -15.21 25.11 -27.00
N VAL A 80 -15.69 26.33 -26.75
CA VAL A 80 -15.85 26.89 -25.40
C VAL A 80 -17.22 27.53 -25.23
N GLN A 81 -17.72 27.58 -23.99
CA GLN A 81 -19.00 28.20 -23.66
C GLN A 81 -18.77 29.42 -22.77
N GLY A 82 -18.90 30.61 -23.34
CA GLY A 82 -18.67 31.87 -22.65
C GLY A 82 -17.20 32.07 -22.26
N ALA A 83 -16.95 32.34 -20.97
CA ALA A 83 -15.63 32.66 -20.43
C ALA A 83 -14.90 31.46 -19.79
N LEU A 84 -15.40 30.23 -19.99
CA LEU A 84 -14.80 29.01 -19.44
C LEU A 84 -14.32 28.09 -20.56
N VAL A 85 -13.05 27.69 -20.48
CA VAL A 85 -12.49 26.56 -21.21
C VAL A 85 -12.72 25.31 -20.37
N ARG A 86 -13.22 24.25 -20.99
CA ARG A 86 -13.28 22.90 -20.42
C ARG A 86 -12.38 21.98 -21.22
N VAL A 87 -11.62 21.14 -20.54
CA VAL A 87 -10.78 20.11 -21.16
C VAL A 87 -10.93 18.82 -20.36
N ASP A 88 -11.41 17.76 -21.01
CA ASP A 88 -11.29 16.40 -20.49
C ASP A 88 -9.87 15.89 -20.77
N THR A 89 -9.00 15.93 -19.76
CA THR A 89 -7.62 15.44 -19.94
C THR A 89 -7.55 13.92 -20.08
N SER A 90 -8.64 13.16 -19.80
CA SER A 90 -8.64 11.71 -19.97
C SER A 90 -8.65 11.27 -21.44
N GLN A 91 -8.93 12.19 -22.38
CA GLN A 91 -8.83 11.95 -23.83
C GLN A 91 -7.49 12.40 -24.43
N LEU A 92 -6.57 12.92 -23.60
CA LEU A 92 -5.28 13.44 -24.05
C LEU A 92 -4.15 12.43 -23.84
N THR A 93 -3.12 12.53 -24.68
CA THR A 93 -1.88 11.75 -24.54
C THR A 93 -1.00 12.34 -23.45
N ASP A 94 -0.55 11.53 -22.51
CA ASP A 94 0.31 11.93 -21.40
C ASP A 94 1.48 12.83 -21.84
N GLY A 95 1.58 14.01 -21.23
CA GLY A 95 2.53 15.03 -21.64
C GLY A 95 2.06 16.45 -21.36
N GLU A 96 2.87 17.41 -21.82
CA GLU A 96 2.53 18.83 -21.72
C GLU A 96 1.51 19.21 -22.81
N HIS A 97 0.48 19.93 -22.40
CA HIS A 97 -0.54 20.50 -23.27
C HIS A 97 -0.65 21.99 -23.05
N THR A 98 -0.94 22.73 -24.11
CA THR A 98 -1.16 24.18 -24.03
C THR A 98 -2.50 24.56 -24.65
N VAL A 99 -3.37 25.14 -23.83
CA VAL A 99 -4.52 25.91 -24.30
C VAL A 99 -4.03 27.32 -24.63
N GLN A 100 -4.34 27.81 -25.83
CA GLN A 100 -4.08 29.18 -26.25
C GLN A 100 -5.41 29.87 -26.58
N VAL A 101 -5.62 31.07 -26.03
CA VAL A 101 -6.76 31.93 -26.38
C VAL A 101 -6.26 33.13 -27.16
N THR A 102 -6.93 33.47 -28.27
CA THR A 102 -6.72 34.73 -29.00
C THR A 102 -7.96 35.61 -28.83
N VAL A 103 -7.75 36.86 -28.43
CA VAL A 103 -8.79 37.88 -28.27
C VAL A 103 -8.48 39.02 -29.23
N ARG A 104 -9.50 39.52 -29.92
CA ARG A 104 -9.41 40.57 -30.93
C ARG A 104 -10.32 41.74 -30.58
N ASP A 105 -9.82 42.96 -30.71
CA ASP A 105 -10.64 44.16 -30.53
C ASP A 105 -11.60 44.43 -31.71
N THR A 106 -12.52 45.38 -31.55
CA THR A 106 -13.46 45.83 -32.59
C THR A 106 -12.98 47.06 -33.37
N SER A 107 -11.74 47.52 -33.15
CA SER A 107 -11.18 48.70 -33.83
C SER A 107 -10.97 48.47 -35.33
N ARG A 108 -10.65 49.55 -36.06
CA ARG A 108 -10.23 49.51 -37.46
C ARG A 108 -8.99 48.63 -37.67
N LEU A 109 -8.06 48.63 -36.71
CA LEU A 109 -6.80 47.86 -36.78
C LEU A 109 -6.99 46.41 -36.31
N GLN A 110 -8.07 46.10 -35.59
CA GLN A 110 -8.42 44.78 -35.09
C GLN A 110 -7.29 44.12 -34.30
N ASN A 111 -6.72 44.86 -33.35
CA ASN A 111 -5.55 44.43 -32.58
C ASN A 111 -5.85 43.12 -31.82
N GLN A 112 -4.84 42.26 -31.73
CA GLN A 112 -4.94 40.94 -31.10
C GLN A 112 -4.08 40.86 -29.84
N ALA A 113 -4.54 40.07 -28.88
CA ALA A 113 -3.73 39.60 -27.76
C ALA A 113 -3.95 38.10 -27.53
N GLN A 114 -2.97 37.47 -26.89
CA GLN A 114 -3.00 36.06 -26.57
C GLN A 114 -2.66 35.80 -25.11
N ALA A 115 -3.29 34.79 -24.54
CA ALA A 115 -2.88 34.17 -23.29
C ALA A 115 -2.81 32.65 -23.49
N SER A 116 -1.93 32.01 -22.74
CA SER A 116 -1.76 30.56 -22.75
C SER A 116 -1.86 30.01 -21.34
N TRP A 117 -2.41 28.81 -21.23
CA TRP A 117 -2.42 28.01 -20.01
C TRP A 117 -1.87 26.63 -20.35
N THR A 118 -0.77 26.28 -19.69
CA THR A 118 -0.06 25.03 -19.89
C THR A 118 -0.28 24.14 -18.67
N PHE A 119 -0.61 22.88 -18.94
CA PHE A 119 -0.78 21.84 -17.92
C PHE A 119 -0.18 20.53 -18.43
N ARG A 120 -0.09 19.51 -17.56
CA ARG A 120 0.36 18.17 -17.94
C ARG A 120 -0.80 17.19 -17.79
N SER A 121 -1.02 16.34 -18.78
CA SER A 121 -1.92 15.19 -18.65
C SER A 121 -1.16 13.98 -18.12
N ASP A 122 -1.84 13.13 -17.36
CA ASP A 122 -1.27 11.87 -16.87
C ASP A 122 -2.38 10.83 -16.62
N ASN A 123 -2.52 9.91 -17.58
CA ASN A 123 -3.56 8.89 -17.63
C ASN A 123 -2.97 7.46 -17.57
N THR A 124 -1.65 7.33 -17.42
CA THR A 124 -0.97 6.03 -17.33
C THR A 124 -1.06 5.50 -15.90
N PRO A 125 -1.56 4.27 -15.69
CA PRO A 125 -1.51 3.63 -14.38
C PRO A 125 -0.09 3.33 -13.91
N PRO A 126 0.17 3.40 -12.59
CA PRO A 126 1.47 3.07 -12.02
C PRO A 126 1.80 1.60 -12.31
N SER A 127 3.02 1.30 -12.76
CA SER A 127 3.43 -0.10 -12.93
C SER A 127 3.66 -0.74 -11.56
N LEU A 128 3.24 -2.00 -11.41
CA LEU A 128 3.43 -2.83 -10.22
C LEU A 128 4.38 -3.98 -10.57
N ASP A 129 5.67 -3.84 -10.25
CA ASP A 129 6.67 -4.89 -10.41
C ASP A 129 6.69 -5.78 -9.17
N VAL A 130 6.08 -6.96 -9.29
CA VAL A 130 5.92 -7.92 -8.18
C VAL A 130 6.82 -9.13 -8.39
N VAL A 131 7.83 -9.24 -7.53
CA VAL A 131 8.80 -10.34 -7.50
C VAL A 131 8.44 -11.30 -6.37
N VAL A 132 8.32 -12.58 -6.71
CA VAL A 132 8.08 -13.67 -5.75
C VAL A 132 9.34 -14.53 -5.65
N ASP A 133 9.76 -14.85 -4.43
CA ASP A 133 10.89 -15.72 -4.13
C ASP A 133 10.50 -16.87 -3.19
N PRO A 134 10.61 -18.15 -3.62
CA PRO A 134 11.19 -18.60 -4.89
C PRO A 134 10.30 -18.30 -6.10
N ALA A 135 10.93 -17.96 -7.24
CA ALA A 135 10.22 -17.56 -8.47
C ALA A 135 9.31 -18.65 -9.08
N ALA A 136 9.56 -19.93 -8.73
CA ALA A 136 8.70 -21.06 -9.06
C ALA A 136 7.32 -20.98 -8.37
N GLY A 137 7.22 -20.25 -7.25
CA GLY A 137 6.01 -20.06 -6.48
C GLY A 137 6.00 -20.79 -5.12
N PRO A 138 4.82 -20.82 -4.46
CA PRO A 138 4.64 -21.37 -3.14
C PRO A 138 4.89 -22.88 -3.10
N THR A 139 5.59 -23.33 -2.05
CA THR A 139 5.84 -24.74 -1.76
C THR A 139 5.26 -25.08 -0.40
N GLU A 140 4.63 -26.25 -0.32
CA GLU A 140 4.01 -26.76 0.89
C GLU A 140 5.02 -26.91 2.04
N GLY A 141 4.66 -26.38 3.21
CA GLY A 141 5.51 -26.35 4.40
C GLY A 141 6.64 -25.32 4.35
N LYS A 142 6.62 -24.39 3.39
CA LYS A 142 7.68 -23.39 3.20
C LYS A 142 7.14 -21.97 3.21
N THR A 143 8.05 -21.04 3.45
CA THR A 143 7.84 -19.61 3.39
C THR A 143 8.22 -19.08 2.02
N PHE A 144 7.41 -18.18 1.47
CA PHE A 144 7.83 -17.40 0.30
C PHE A 144 7.76 -15.90 0.60
N SER A 145 8.62 -15.14 -0.06
CA SER A 145 8.64 -13.68 0.06
C SER A 145 8.11 -13.03 -1.20
N ILE A 146 7.43 -11.90 -1.01
CA ILE A 146 6.87 -11.04 -2.05
C ILE A 146 7.57 -9.70 -1.92
N ARG A 147 8.06 -9.14 -3.02
CA ARG A 147 8.58 -7.77 -3.10
C ARG A 147 7.84 -7.02 -4.20
N ILE A 148 7.45 -5.78 -3.92
CA ILE A 148 6.65 -4.93 -4.80
C ILE A 148 7.40 -3.63 -4.98
N LYS A 149 7.66 -3.25 -6.24
CA LYS A 149 8.14 -1.92 -6.60
C LYS A 149 7.12 -1.23 -7.50
N THR A 150 7.02 0.07 -7.37
CA THR A 150 6.14 0.90 -8.21
C THR A 150 6.95 1.92 -8.98
N THR A 151 6.49 2.31 -10.16
CA THR A 151 7.16 3.35 -10.98
C THR A 151 7.08 4.74 -10.36
N GLU A 152 6.14 4.94 -9.45
CA GLU A 152 5.82 6.20 -8.80
C GLU A 152 5.14 5.95 -7.44
N PRO A 153 4.94 6.99 -6.59
CA PRO A 153 4.24 6.85 -5.32
C PRO A 153 2.78 6.43 -5.49
N VAL A 154 2.40 5.30 -4.90
CA VAL A 154 1.04 4.79 -4.90
C VAL A 154 0.33 5.00 -3.56
N GLN A 155 -0.96 5.33 -3.62
CA GLN A 155 -1.90 5.34 -2.53
C GLN A 155 -2.67 4.03 -2.47
N GLY A 156 -2.99 3.58 -1.25
CA GLY A 156 -3.84 2.39 -1.05
C GLY A 156 -3.27 1.09 -1.63
N LEU A 157 -1.94 0.95 -1.73
CA LEU A 157 -1.32 -0.29 -2.17
C LEU A 157 -1.75 -1.43 -1.23
N ALA A 158 -2.41 -2.42 -1.80
CA ALA A 158 -2.88 -3.60 -1.11
C ALA A 158 -2.48 -4.85 -1.90
N GLY A 159 -2.17 -5.93 -1.19
CA GLY A 159 -2.01 -7.24 -1.79
C GLY A 159 -2.94 -8.24 -1.12
N GLU A 160 -3.33 -9.26 -1.87
CA GLU A 160 -4.08 -10.40 -1.36
C GLU A 160 -3.52 -11.74 -1.89
N LEU A 161 -3.45 -12.74 -1.02
CA LEU A 161 -3.18 -14.13 -1.36
C LEU A 161 -4.43 -14.95 -1.03
N GLU A 162 -5.10 -15.48 -2.06
CA GLU A 162 -6.36 -16.23 -1.90
C GLU A 162 -7.45 -15.45 -1.13
N GLY A 163 -7.49 -14.12 -1.30
CA GLY A 163 -8.41 -13.22 -0.61
C GLY A 163 -8.02 -12.87 0.84
N ARG A 164 -6.89 -13.35 1.35
CA ARG A 164 -6.29 -12.86 2.61
C ARG A 164 -5.38 -11.67 2.32
N THR A 165 -5.53 -10.57 3.05
CA THR A 165 -4.69 -9.37 2.89
C THR A 165 -3.25 -9.64 3.33
N LEU A 166 -2.29 -9.27 2.47
CA LEU A 166 -0.85 -9.35 2.79
C LEU A 166 -0.46 -8.28 3.82
N ARG A 167 0.42 -8.65 4.75
CA ARG A 167 0.99 -7.71 5.74
C ARG A 167 2.17 -6.92 5.18
N LEU A 168 1.89 -6.08 4.19
CA LEU A 168 2.90 -5.28 3.48
C LEU A 168 3.73 -4.41 4.44
N GLN A 169 5.05 -4.55 4.36
CA GLN A 169 6.05 -3.76 5.07
C GLN A 169 6.78 -2.85 4.08
N PRO A 170 7.09 -1.58 4.41
CA PRO A 170 7.90 -0.73 3.55
C PRO A 170 9.37 -1.17 3.55
N ASP A 171 10.04 -1.13 2.38
CA ASP A 171 11.46 -1.46 2.24
C ASP A 171 12.42 -0.27 2.43
N GLY A 172 11.88 0.92 2.67
CA GLY A 172 12.63 2.17 2.83
C GLY A 172 13.11 2.83 1.53
N SER A 173 13.00 2.14 0.39
CA SER A 173 13.32 2.67 -0.96
C SER A 173 12.10 3.14 -1.76
N GLY A 174 10.90 3.06 -1.16
CA GLY A 174 9.61 3.29 -1.80
C GLY A 174 8.94 2.00 -2.30
N GLY A 175 9.61 0.85 -2.17
CA GLY A 175 9.02 -0.47 -2.37
C GLY A 175 8.42 -1.05 -1.09
N PHE A 176 7.80 -2.22 -1.24
CA PHE A 176 7.15 -2.96 -0.18
C PHE A 176 7.52 -4.44 -0.25
N TRP A 177 7.38 -5.15 0.86
CA TRP A 177 7.55 -6.59 0.92
C TRP A 177 6.56 -7.26 1.87
N ALA A 178 6.35 -8.56 1.70
CA ALA A 178 5.63 -9.42 2.63
C ALA A 178 6.24 -10.82 2.64
N VAL A 179 5.93 -11.60 3.67
CA VAL A 179 6.24 -13.03 3.77
C VAL A 179 4.97 -13.80 4.06
N GLU A 180 4.82 -14.96 3.42
CA GLU A 180 3.63 -15.80 3.51
C GLU A 180 4.04 -17.25 3.76
N GLY A 181 3.40 -17.88 4.75
CA GLY A 181 3.60 -19.28 5.09
C GLY A 181 2.58 -20.16 4.40
N ILE A 182 3.04 -21.23 3.76
CA ILE A 182 2.16 -22.24 3.17
C ILE A 182 2.13 -23.47 4.09
N PRO A 183 1.05 -23.70 4.84
CA PRO A 183 0.96 -24.88 5.70
C PRO A 183 0.85 -26.17 4.87
N PRO A 184 1.16 -27.34 5.47
CA PRO A 184 0.81 -28.63 4.91
C PRO A 184 -0.71 -28.75 4.69
N GLU A 185 -1.13 -29.10 3.48
CA GLU A 185 -2.54 -29.19 3.07
C GLU A 185 -2.82 -30.54 2.38
N PRO A 186 -4.07 -31.03 2.33
CA PRO A 186 -4.40 -32.27 1.63
C PRO A 186 -4.70 -32.09 0.13
N ALA A 187 -4.83 -30.86 -0.36
CA ALA A 187 -5.41 -30.55 -1.66
C ALA A 187 -4.40 -30.03 -2.70
N TYR A 188 -4.66 -30.34 -3.97
CA TYR A 188 -4.05 -29.66 -5.11
C TYR A 188 -4.86 -28.40 -5.43
N ARG A 189 -4.23 -27.23 -5.38
CA ARG A 189 -4.83 -25.96 -5.80
C ARG A 189 -3.80 -25.03 -6.45
N GLN A 190 -4.30 -24.00 -7.13
CA GLN A 190 -3.50 -22.85 -7.52
C GLN A 190 -3.72 -21.75 -6.47
N LEU A 191 -2.66 -21.03 -6.12
CA LEU A 191 -2.76 -19.85 -5.27
C LEU A 191 -2.75 -18.59 -6.14
N THR A 192 -3.74 -17.74 -5.95
CA THR A 192 -3.88 -16.44 -6.63
C THR A 192 -3.26 -15.36 -5.75
N LEU A 193 -2.14 -14.80 -6.20
CA LEU A 193 -1.54 -13.61 -5.63
C LEU A 193 -1.95 -12.41 -6.48
N LYS A 194 -2.50 -11.38 -5.85
CA LYS A 194 -2.93 -10.15 -6.51
C LYS A 194 -2.42 -8.94 -5.73
N VAL A 195 -2.02 -7.90 -6.44
CA VAL A 195 -1.56 -6.62 -5.89
C VAL A 195 -2.28 -5.51 -6.65
N GLN A 196 -2.83 -4.54 -5.93
CA GLN A 196 -3.57 -3.42 -6.47
C GLN A 196 -3.07 -2.12 -5.85
N GLY A 197 -2.99 -1.05 -6.64
CA GLY A 197 -2.56 0.26 -6.18
C GLY A 197 -3.11 1.35 -7.10
N ARG A 198 -3.09 2.59 -6.61
CA ARG A 198 -3.60 3.76 -7.33
C ARG A 198 -2.59 4.90 -7.19
N ASP A 199 -2.36 5.70 -8.22
CA ASP A 199 -1.51 6.89 -8.11
C ASP A 199 -2.23 8.05 -7.36
N ALA A 200 -1.64 9.25 -7.39
CA ALA A 200 -2.26 10.46 -6.82
C ALA A 200 -3.43 11.04 -7.64
N LEU A 201 -3.64 10.58 -8.88
CA LEU A 201 -4.62 11.11 -9.86
C LEU A 201 -5.80 10.14 -10.07
N GLY A 202 -5.77 8.97 -9.44
CA GLY A 202 -6.78 7.94 -9.54
C GLY A 202 -6.56 6.95 -10.69
N ASN A 203 -5.40 6.90 -11.34
CA ASN A 203 -5.07 5.80 -12.24
C ASN A 203 -4.82 4.53 -11.41
N GLU A 204 -5.54 3.46 -11.73
CA GLU A 204 -5.49 2.20 -10.97
C GLU A 204 -4.72 1.12 -11.72
N ALA A 205 -3.87 0.42 -10.99
CA ALA A 205 -3.13 -0.71 -11.48
C ALA A 205 -3.48 -1.98 -10.70
N THR A 206 -3.47 -3.11 -11.40
CA THR A 206 -3.66 -4.43 -10.81
C THR A 206 -2.69 -5.41 -11.46
N TRP A 207 -1.93 -6.10 -10.61
CA TRP A 207 -1.10 -7.23 -10.98
C TRP A 207 -1.74 -8.48 -10.38
N GLU A 208 -1.90 -9.55 -11.17
CA GLU A 208 -2.40 -10.84 -10.67
C GLU A 208 -1.55 -11.96 -11.27
N LYS A 209 -1.17 -12.94 -10.44
CA LYS A 209 -0.51 -14.16 -10.90
C LYS A 209 -1.01 -15.36 -10.10
N LYS A 210 -1.31 -16.43 -10.84
CA LYS A 210 -1.65 -17.74 -10.29
C LYS A 210 -0.42 -18.62 -10.28
N PHE A 211 -0.16 -19.27 -9.14
CA PHE A 211 0.92 -20.21 -8.97
C PHE A 211 0.38 -21.60 -8.67
N PRO A 212 0.89 -22.68 -9.29
CA PRO A 212 0.61 -24.03 -8.82
C PRO A 212 1.25 -24.23 -7.43
N LEU A 213 0.52 -24.81 -6.48
CA LEU A 213 1.10 -25.21 -5.20
C LEU A 213 2.07 -26.38 -5.42
N THR A 214 3.35 -26.18 -5.11
CA THR A 214 4.34 -27.27 -5.13
C THR A 214 4.17 -28.14 -3.89
N ARG A 215 3.98 -29.44 -4.08
CA ARG A 215 3.79 -30.43 -3.00
C ARG A 215 5.12 -30.81 -2.36
N THR A 216 5.10 -31.06 -1.06
CA THR A 216 6.23 -31.64 -0.32
C THR A 216 5.83 -33.03 0.18
N ARG A 217 6.76 -34.01 0.09
CA ARG A 217 6.57 -35.32 0.69
C ARG A 217 7.18 -35.30 2.09
N PHE A 218 6.33 -35.39 3.11
CA PHE A 218 6.74 -35.48 4.50
C PHE A 218 6.97 -36.93 4.95
N PRO A 219 7.81 -37.18 5.97
CA PRO A 219 7.99 -38.52 6.54
C PRO A 219 6.77 -38.95 7.36
N GLU A 220 6.71 -40.23 7.71
CA GLU A 220 5.69 -40.81 8.60
C GLU A 220 6.37 -41.43 9.83
N GLU A 221 5.72 -41.36 10.99
CA GLU A 221 6.24 -41.84 12.28
C GLU A 221 5.15 -42.57 13.07
N VAL A 222 5.53 -43.59 13.83
CA VAL A 222 4.65 -44.35 14.72
C VAL A 222 5.13 -44.18 16.15
N LEU A 223 4.25 -43.67 17.02
CA LEU A 223 4.53 -43.44 18.43
C LEU A 223 3.57 -44.25 19.30
N GLU A 224 4.13 -44.94 20.29
CA GLU A 224 3.35 -45.56 21.35
C GLU A 224 3.24 -44.55 22.51
N LEU A 225 2.03 -44.27 22.98
CA LEU A 225 1.75 -43.31 24.05
C LEU A 225 1.44 -44.03 25.36
N ASP A 226 1.79 -43.39 26.48
CA ASP A 226 1.27 -43.76 27.79
C ASP A 226 -0.28 -43.71 27.76
N PRO A 227 -0.99 -44.75 28.25
CA PRO A 227 -2.45 -44.77 28.30
C PRO A 227 -3.08 -43.55 29.00
N ASN A 228 -2.36 -42.91 29.92
CA ASN A 228 -2.80 -41.70 30.61
C ASN A 228 -2.64 -40.42 29.78
N GLN A 229 -1.88 -40.45 28.68
CA GLN A 229 -1.70 -39.34 27.73
C GLN A 229 -2.41 -39.57 26.39
N ASP A 230 -2.81 -40.81 26.09
CA ASP A 230 -3.40 -41.22 24.81
C ASP A 230 -4.60 -40.35 24.35
N TYR A 231 -5.42 -39.88 25.30
CA TYR A 231 -6.54 -38.98 25.02
C TYR A 231 -6.11 -37.64 24.40
N LEU A 232 -4.90 -37.14 24.70
CA LEU A 232 -4.35 -35.91 24.10
C LEU A 232 -4.03 -36.06 22.61
N ALA A 233 -4.02 -37.29 22.08
CA ALA A 233 -3.92 -37.53 20.64
C ALA A 233 -5.26 -37.30 19.91
N GLU A 234 -6.40 -37.19 20.61
CA GLU A 234 -7.71 -37.01 20.01
C GLU A 234 -7.80 -35.71 19.21
N ALA A 235 -8.37 -35.81 17.99
CA ALA A 235 -8.45 -34.69 17.05
C ALA A 235 -9.24 -33.49 17.61
N GLN A 236 -10.25 -33.74 18.46
CA GLN A 236 -11.04 -32.68 19.09
C GLN A 236 -10.19 -31.83 20.06
N ILE A 237 -9.41 -32.47 20.93
CA ILE A 237 -8.56 -31.76 21.91
C ILE A 237 -7.47 -30.95 21.21
N ARG A 238 -6.90 -31.50 20.13
CA ARG A 238 -5.95 -30.79 19.26
C ARG A 238 -6.59 -29.57 18.59
N ALA A 239 -7.76 -29.73 17.99
CA ALA A 239 -8.48 -28.64 17.33
C ALA A 239 -8.93 -27.53 18.31
N GLU A 240 -9.31 -27.89 19.55
CA GLU A 240 -9.60 -26.94 20.63
C GLU A 240 -8.35 -26.18 21.08
N GLU A 241 -7.21 -26.86 21.21
CA GLU A 241 -5.93 -26.22 21.52
C GLU A 241 -5.50 -25.27 20.39
N ASP A 242 -5.48 -25.74 19.14
CA ASP A 242 -5.09 -24.93 17.98
C ASP A 242 -6.03 -23.72 17.84
N GLY A 243 -7.34 -23.90 18.01
CA GLY A 243 -8.33 -22.81 18.03
C GLY A 243 -8.11 -21.79 19.15
N ARG A 244 -7.56 -22.21 20.30
CA ARG A 244 -7.19 -21.34 21.42
C ARG A 244 -5.89 -20.56 21.18
N LEU A 245 -4.93 -21.15 20.45
CA LEU A 245 -3.63 -20.53 20.15
C LEU A 245 -3.66 -19.65 18.89
N MET A 246 -4.51 -19.98 17.91
CA MET A 246 -4.63 -19.27 16.62
C MET A 246 -4.82 -17.74 16.72
N PRO A 247 -5.54 -17.16 17.71
CA PRO A 247 -5.65 -15.71 17.86
C PRO A 247 -4.30 -15.01 18.14
N PHE A 248 -3.30 -15.71 18.69
CA PHE A 248 -1.97 -15.14 18.94
C PHE A 248 -1.16 -15.00 17.64
N TYR A 249 -1.30 -15.94 16.69
CA TYR A 249 -0.61 -15.89 15.38
C TYR A 249 -1.23 -14.91 14.37
N ARG A 250 -2.33 -14.23 14.73
CA ARG A 250 -3.09 -13.33 13.84
C ARG A 250 -2.91 -11.85 14.13
N GLN A 251 -2.23 -11.50 15.21
CA GLN A 251 -2.12 -10.12 15.70
C GLN A 251 -1.30 -9.24 14.73
N GLU A 252 -1.65 -7.95 14.69
CA GLU A 252 -1.03 -6.94 13.82
C GLU A 252 0.02 -6.14 14.62
N ASN A 253 1.15 -6.76 14.95
CA ASN A 253 2.05 -6.19 15.96
C ASN A 253 3.22 -5.35 15.40
N GLY A 254 3.01 -4.70 14.25
CA GLY A 254 3.96 -3.76 13.64
C GLY A 254 5.09 -4.42 12.84
N PRO A 255 6.21 -3.69 12.59
CA PRO A 255 7.24 -4.11 11.65
C PRO A 255 8.08 -5.27 12.16
N ALA A 256 8.79 -5.91 11.22
CA ALA A 256 9.74 -6.98 11.49
C ALA A 256 10.79 -6.58 12.55
N ARG A 257 11.10 -7.52 13.46
CA ARG A 257 12.03 -7.34 14.58
C ARG A 257 13.30 -8.18 14.43
N TRP A 258 13.34 -9.08 13.45
CA TRP A 258 14.52 -9.90 13.12
C TRP A 258 15.51 -9.15 12.22
N SER A 259 16.70 -9.73 12.05
CA SER A 259 17.68 -9.32 11.05
C SER A 259 18.54 -10.52 10.70
N GLY A 260 18.64 -10.86 9.41
CA GLY A 260 19.33 -12.08 8.97
C GLY A 260 18.53 -13.36 9.27
N THR A 261 19.23 -14.46 9.47
CA THR A 261 18.64 -15.77 9.83
C THR A 261 18.30 -15.86 11.31
N PHE A 262 17.37 -16.75 11.63
CA PHE A 262 17.02 -17.11 13.00
C PHE A 262 18.08 -18.02 13.61
N LEU A 263 18.34 -17.86 14.90
CA LEU A 263 19.19 -18.76 15.68
C LEU A 263 18.44 -20.07 16.00
N LEU A 264 19.19 -21.16 16.17
CA LEU A 264 18.64 -22.38 16.75
C LEU A 264 18.18 -22.14 18.21
N PRO A 265 17.01 -22.66 18.62
CA PRO A 265 16.45 -22.39 19.94
C PRO A 265 17.11 -23.19 21.07
N VAL A 266 17.75 -24.32 20.74
CA VAL A 266 18.43 -25.22 21.67
C VAL A 266 19.54 -25.98 20.93
N GLU A 267 20.54 -26.46 21.67
CA GLU A 267 21.54 -27.40 21.15
C GLU A 267 21.04 -28.84 21.30
N GLY A 268 21.01 -29.59 20.20
CA GLY A 268 20.59 -31.00 20.17
C GLY A 268 20.37 -31.49 18.74
N PRO A 269 20.27 -32.82 18.51
CA PRO A 269 19.83 -33.35 17.23
C PRO A 269 18.31 -33.17 17.06
N ILE A 270 17.87 -32.98 15.82
CA ILE A 270 16.45 -33.11 15.45
C ILE A 270 16.07 -34.58 15.59
N THR A 271 15.00 -34.87 16.32
CA THR A 271 14.42 -36.21 16.45
C THR A 271 13.23 -36.44 15.55
N THR A 272 12.42 -35.40 15.31
CA THR A 272 11.29 -35.47 14.37
C THR A 272 11.21 -34.22 13.52
N GLU A 273 11.09 -34.43 12.21
CA GLU A 273 11.07 -33.39 11.18
C GLU A 273 9.72 -32.65 11.13
N PHE A 274 9.73 -31.47 10.50
CA PHE A 274 8.53 -30.68 10.26
C PHE A 274 7.54 -31.45 9.38
N ALA A 275 6.25 -31.31 9.72
CA ALA A 275 5.13 -31.95 9.05
C ALA A 275 5.19 -33.48 8.94
N THR A 276 6.04 -34.14 9.74
CA THR A 276 5.99 -35.59 9.95
C THR A 276 4.55 -36.03 10.28
N ARG A 277 4.03 -37.00 9.53
CA ARG A 277 2.70 -37.54 9.75
C ARG A 277 2.77 -38.64 10.82
N ARG A 278 2.34 -38.30 12.03
CA ARG A 278 2.39 -39.20 13.18
C ARG A 278 1.14 -40.10 13.26
N SER A 279 1.37 -41.33 13.68
CA SER A 279 0.33 -42.17 14.30
C SER A 279 0.65 -42.37 15.78
N TYR A 280 -0.40 -42.47 16.59
CA TYR A 280 -0.33 -42.70 18.02
C TYR A 280 -1.15 -43.94 18.36
N ASN A 281 -0.52 -44.97 18.94
CA ASN A 281 -1.16 -46.26 19.28
C ASN A 281 -1.95 -46.85 18.09
N GLY A 282 -1.34 -46.83 16.90
CA GLY A 282 -1.94 -47.31 15.64
C GLY A 282 -3.01 -46.41 15.00
N ARG A 283 -3.31 -45.22 15.57
CA ARG A 283 -4.30 -44.27 15.04
C ARG A 283 -3.61 -43.05 14.44
N PHE A 284 -4.01 -42.64 13.24
CA PHE A 284 -3.56 -41.38 12.63
C PHE A 284 -4.57 -40.26 13.01
N PRO A 285 -4.25 -39.35 13.94
CA PRO A 285 -5.07 -38.16 14.14
C PRO A 285 -5.02 -37.26 12.90
N GLN A 286 -5.91 -36.27 12.86
CA GLN A 286 -5.85 -35.23 11.84
C GLN A 286 -4.69 -34.27 12.14
N GLY A 287 -4.03 -33.80 11.08
CA GLY A 287 -2.89 -32.89 11.15
C GLY A 287 -1.54 -33.58 11.02
N ASN A 288 -0.52 -32.76 10.76
CA ASN A 288 0.89 -33.15 10.68
C ASN A 288 1.65 -32.53 11.86
N HIS A 289 2.90 -32.93 12.06
CA HIS A 289 3.78 -32.33 13.06
C HIS A 289 3.99 -30.82 12.79
N ALA A 290 3.55 -29.95 13.70
CA ALA A 290 3.47 -28.51 13.43
C ALA A 290 4.81 -27.75 13.44
N GLY A 291 5.89 -28.39 13.91
CA GLY A 291 7.20 -27.81 14.15
C GLY A 291 8.33 -28.85 14.05
N LEU A 292 9.48 -28.59 14.65
CA LEU A 292 10.61 -29.51 14.79
C LEU A 292 10.80 -29.92 16.24
N ASP A 293 11.10 -31.20 16.46
CA ASP A 293 11.46 -31.70 17.79
C ASP A 293 12.98 -31.85 17.90
N TYR A 294 13.56 -31.22 18.92
CA TYR A 294 14.98 -31.31 19.27
C TYR A 294 15.15 -32.08 20.58
N ALA A 295 15.89 -33.19 20.55
CA ALA A 295 16.27 -33.89 21.78
C ALA A 295 17.28 -33.05 22.57
N ALA A 296 16.91 -32.67 23.78
CA ALA A 296 17.75 -31.92 24.70
C ALA A 296 17.47 -32.33 26.15
N PRO A 297 18.47 -32.31 27.06
CA PRO A 297 18.25 -32.65 28.46
C PRO A 297 17.18 -31.76 29.10
N GLN A 298 16.34 -32.33 29.96
CA GLN A 298 15.40 -31.55 30.76
C GLN A 298 16.15 -30.46 31.55
N GLY A 299 15.63 -29.23 31.51
CA GLY A 299 16.24 -28.05 32.12
C GLY A 299 17.24 -27.29 31.24
N ALA A 300 17.62 -27.82 30.07
CA ALA A 300 18.44 -27.13 29.09
C ALA A 300 17.82 -25.77 28.70
N PRO A 301 18.64 -24.72 28.46
CA PRO A 301 18.15 -23.39 28.13
C PRO A 301 17.51 -23.36 26.74
N VAL A 302 16.28 -22.85 26.66
CA VAL A 302 15.60 -22.54 25.41
C VAL A 302 15.75 -21.05 25.13
N ARG A 303 16.17 -20.71 23.91
CA ARG A 303 16.52 -19.35 23.51
C ARG A 303 15.55 -18.77 22.48
N ALA A 304 15.32 -17.46 22.56
CA ALA A 304 14.62 -16.73 21.51
C ALA A 304 15.40 -16.81 20.20
N THR A 305 14.74 -17.20 19.11
CA THR A 305 15.37 -17.45 17.80
C THR A 305 15.65 -16.16 17.02
N ALA A 306 14.85 -15.13 17.25
CA ALA A 306 15.05 -13.76 16.78
C ALA A 306 14.56 -12.78 17.85
N ASN A 307 14.78 -11.47 17.67
CA ASN A 307 14.20 -10.48 18.58
C ASN A 307 12.67 -10.49 18.46
N GLY A 308 11.97 -10.23 19.56
CA GLY A 308 10.51 -10.27 19.56
C GLY A 308 9.89 -9.83 20.87
N VAL A 309 8.59 -10.06 21.00
CA VAL A 309 7.81 -9.84 22.23
C VAL A 309 7.12 -11.15 22.58
N VAL A 310 7.19 -11.56 23.85
CA VAL A 310 6.44 -12.74 24.32
C VAL A 310 4.94 -12.39 24.34
N VAL A 311 4.14 -13.06 23.52
CA VAL A 311 2.67 -12.85 23.43
C VAL A 311 1.86 -13.92 24.14
N PHE A 312 2.46 -15.07 24.43
CA PHE A 312 1.86 -16.16 25.19
C PHE A 312 2.93 -16.88 26.03
N ALA A 313 2.58 -17.27 27.26
CA ALA A 313 3.44 -18.09 28.15
C ALA A 313 2.57 -18.81 29.20
N GLN A 314 1.90 -19.91 28.82
CA GLN A 314 0.98 -20.65 29.70
C GLN A 314 0.96 -22.15 29.37
N ALA A 315 0.33 -22.94 30.25
CA ALA A 315 0.03 -24.34 30.00
C ALA A 315 -1.03 -24.55 28.91
N SER A 316 -0.99 -25.73 28.30
CA SER A 316 -1.86 -26.20 27.22
C SER A 316 -1.96 -27.73 27.27
N PRO A 317 -3.09 -28.35 26.89
CA PRO A 317 -3.28 -29.80 27.04
C PRO A 317 -2.25 -30.64 26.26
N VAL A 318 -2.06 -30.37 24.96
CA VAL A 318 -1.25 -31.21 24.06
C VAL A 318 0.19 -30.70 24.05
N ARG A 319 0.41 -29.41 23.78
CA ARG A 319 1.76 -28.82 23.74
C ARG A 319 2.40 -28.56 25.13
N GLY A 320 1.72 -28.86 26.23
CA GLY A 320 2.26 -28.67 27.58
C GLY A 320 2.43 -27.20 27.94
N ASN A 321 3.52 -26.82 28.61
CA ASN A 321 3.86 -25.40 28.77
C ASN A 321 4.35 -24.83 27.44
N VAL A 322 3.66 -23.80 26.94
CA VAL A 322 3.92 -23.17 25.65
C VAL A 322 4.26 -21.71 25.83
N MET A 323 5.29 -21.25 25.11
CA MET A 323 5.60 -19.84 24.91
C MET A 323 5.49 -19.49 23.43
N ILE A 324 4.89 -18.35 23.10
CA ILE A 324 4.86 -17.80 21.73
C ILE A 324 5.55 -16.43 21.76
N VAL A 325 6.51 -16.24 20.86
CA VAL A 325 7.21 -14.97 20.63
C VAL A 325 6.81 -14.42 19.26
N ASP A 326 6.35 -13.18 19.27
CA ASP A 326 6.00 -12.39 18.09
C ASP A 326 7.23 -11.62 17.58
N HIS A 327 7.60 -11.84 16.33
CA HIS A 327 8.73 -11.20 15.66
C HIS A 327 8.32 -10.02 14.76
N GLY A 328 7.05 -9.61 14.79
CA GLY A 328 6.49 -8.59 13.90
C GLY A 328 6.17 -9.13 12.50
N ALA A 329 5.57 -8.30 11.65
CA ALA A 329 5.23 -8.60 10.25
C ALA A 329 4.50 -9.95 10.01
N GLY A 330 3.77 -10.46 11.01
CA GLY A 330 3.05 -11.73 10.94
C GLY A 330 3.89 -13.00 11.19
N VAL A 331 5.14 -12.86 11.68
CA VAL A 331 6.06 -13.97 11.96
C VAL A 331 6.12 -14.26 13.46
N TYR A 332 5.96 -15.53 13.83
CA TYR A 332 5.95 -15.98 15.23
C TYR A 332 6.80 -17.25 15.40
N SER A 333 7.38 -17.43 16.58
CA SER A 333 7.97 -18.70 17.02
C SER A 333 7.24 -19.25 18.24
N THR A 334 7.09 -20.57 18.30
CA THR A 334 6.43 -21.27 19.39
C THR A 334 7.38 -22.29 20.01
N TYR A 335 7.40 -22.35 21.34
CA TYR A 335 8.27 -23.21 22.14
C TYR A 335 7.39 -24.02 23.09
N ALA A 336 7.40 -25.35 22.97
CA ALA A 336 6.46 -26.23 23.66
C ALA A 336 7.15 -27.37 24.43
N HIS A 337 6.35 -28.13 25.20
CA HIS A 337 6.74 -29.16 26.17
C HIS A 337 7.64 -28.66 27.30
N LEU A 338 7.72 -27.34 27.51
CA LEU A 338 8.65 -26.69 28.44
C LEU A 338 8.44 -27.15 29.89
N GLN A 339 9.51 -27.14 30.71
CA GLN A 339 9.34 -27.36 32.16
C GLN A 339 8.98 -26.07 32.92
N GLY A 340 9.21 -24.91 32.30
CA GLY A 340 8.96 -23.60 32.87
C GLY A 340 9.56 -22.46 32.05
N PHE A 341 9.09 -21.25 32.31
CA PHE A 341 9.46 -20.02 31.61
C PHE A 341 10.52 -19.24 32.40
N THR A 342 11.35 -18.46 31.70
CA THR A 342 12.23 -17.43 32.29
C THR A 342 11.91 -16.02 31.80
N ALA A 343 11.13 -15.88 30.72
CA ALA A 343 10.50 -14.64 30.29
C ALA A 343 8.97 -14.69 30.52
N ASN A 344 8.33 -13.51 30.56
CA ASN A 344 6.91 -13.31 30.83
C ASN A 344 6.21 -12.69 29.62
N VAL A 345 4.88 -12.80 29.53
CA VAL A 345 4.09 -12.11 28.50
C VAL A 345 4.30 -10.59 28.60
N GLY A 346 4.63 -9.97 27.47
CA GLY A 346 4.98 -8.55 27.36
C GLY A 346 6.49 -8.27 27.35
N ASP A 347 7.34 -9.23 27.73
CA ASP A 347 8.80 -9.03 27.72
C ASP A 347 9.32 -8.91 26.27
N GLN A 348 10.16 -7.90 26.05
CA GLN A 348 10.96 -7.78 24.83
C GLN A 348 12.20 -8.67 24.94
N VAL A 349 12.39 -9.58 24.00
CA VAL A 349 13.49 -10.54 23.97
C VAL A 349 14.38 -10.32 22.75
N LYS A 350 15.68 -10.58 22.89
CA LYS A 350 16.65 -10.53 21.79
C LYS A 350 17.00 -11.95 21.34
N ALA A 351 17.47 -12.07 20.10
CA ALA A 351 18.01 -13.33 19.58
C ALA A 351 19.09 -13.88 20.53
N GLY A 352 18.90 -15.10 21.03
CA GLY A 352 19.81 -15.78 21.96
C GLY A 352 19.49 -15.63 23.44
N ASP A 353 18.57 -14.75 23.85
CA ASP A 353 18.13 -14.62 25.25
C ASP A 353 17.46 -15.92 25.72
N VAL A 354 17.71 -16.33 26.97
CA VAL A 354 17.08 -17.54 27.55
C VAL A 354 15.68 -17.19 28.02
N ILE A 355 14.68 -17.76 27.36
CA ILE A 355 13.25 -17.44 27.55
C ILE A 355 12.47 -18.56 28.26
N ALA A 356 12.97 -19.80 28.21
CA ALA A 356 12.36 -20.95 28.86
C ALA A 356 13.38 -22.08 29.10
N ARG A 357 12.91 -23.22 29.61
CA ARG A 357 13.70 -24.45 29.77
C ARG A 357 12.99 -25.68 29.22
N VAL A 358 13.77 -26.55 28.58
CA VAL A 358 13.32 -27.84 28.03
C VAL A 358 12.65 -28.69 29.11
N GLY A 359 11.57 -29.37 28.75
CA GLY A 359 10.82 -30.25 29.65
C GLY A 359 10.24 -31.45 28.91
N SER A 360 9.20 -32.03 29.48
CA SER A 360 8.40 -33.11 28.88
C SER A 360 6.95 -32.98 29.36
N THR A 361 6.37 -31.78 29.23
CA THR A 361 4.99 -31.48 29.67
C THR A 361 3.98 -31.65 28.53
N GLY A 362 2.72 -31.96 28.85
CA GLY A 362 1.68 -32.25 27.85
C GLY A 362 1.85 -33.64 27.22
N LEU A 363 1.59 -33.76 25.92
CA LEU A 363 1.77 -34.97 25.13
C LEU A 363 3.23 -35.12 24.70
N SER A 364 4.04 -35.74 25.54
CA SER A 364 5.49 -35.88 25.35
C SER A 364 5.94 -37.25 25.84
N THR A 365 6.77 -37.95 25.04
CA THR A 365 7.32 -39.28 25.36
C THR A 365 8.70 -39.23 26.04
N GLY A 366 9.26 -38.04 26.23
CA GLY A 366 10.55 -37.80 26.89
C GLY A 366 11.04 -36.37 26.67
N PRO A 367 12.13 -35.93 27.36
CA PRO A 367 12.59 -34.55 27.26
C PRO A 367 13.02 -34.12 25.85
N HIS A 368 12.32 -33.11 25.32
CA HIS A 368 12.62 -32.47 24.04
C HIS A 368 12.05 -31.04 24.00
N LEU A 369 12.54 -30.24 23.05
CA LEU A 369 11.89 -28.99 22.67
C LEU A 369 11.10 -29.22 21.38
N HIS A 370 9.80 -28.94 21.40
CA HIS A 370 9.02 -28.72 20.18
C HIS A 370 9.08 -27.24 19.80
N TRP A 371 9.50 -26.94 18.58
CA TRP A 371 9.70 -25.59 18.07
C TRP A 371 8.95 -25.37 16.75
N GLU A 372 7.99 -24.45 16.72
CA GLU A 372 7.22 -24.07 15.51
C GLU A 372 7.65 -22.68 15.00
N ILE A 373 7.51 -22.44 13.70
CA ILE A 373 7.49 -21.10 13.11
C ILE A 373 6.17 -20.94 12.35
N TRP A 374 5.52 -19.80 12.57
CA TRP A 374 4.27 -19.41 11.91
C TRP A 374 4.48 -18.11 11.13
N VAL A 375 3.96 -18.06 9.89
CA VAL A 375 4.04 -16.91 8.99
C VAL A 375 2.64 -16.66 8.42
N ASP A 376 2.07 -15.52 8.77
CA ASP A 376 0.64 -15.17 8.58
C ASP A 376 -0.33 -16.35 8.77
N SER A 377 -0.37 -16.88 9.99
CA SER A 377 -1.21 -18.03 10.39
C SER A 377 -0.97 -19.37 9.65
N GLY A 378 0.05 -19.48 8.78
CA GLY A 378 0.51 -20.75 8.23
C GLY A 378 1.75 -21.25 8.97
N ASN A 379 1.74 -22.49 9.46
CA ASN A 379 2.94 -23.11 10.03
C ASN A 379 3.89 -23.57 8.92
N VAL A 380 5.18 -23.32 9.08
CA VAL A 380 6.22 -23.60 8.09
C VAL A 380 7.41 -24.31 8.73
N ASP A 381 8.24 -24.95 7.91
CA ASP A 381 9.48 -25.59 8.33
C ASP A 381 10.41 -24.58 9.04
N PRO A 382 10.61 -24.69 10.37
CA PRO A 382 11.43 -23.76 11.13
C PRO A 382 12.90 -23.74 10.69
N LEU A 383 13.39 -24.84 10.11
CA LEU A 383 14.80 -24.94 9.68
C LEU A 383 15.09 -24.01 8.50
N GLU A 384 14.09 -23.69 7.67
CA GLU A 384 14.23 -22.73 6.58
C GLU A 384 14.68 -21.36 7.10
N TRP A 385 14.09 -20.90 8.21
CA TRP A 385 14.39 -19.60 8.82
C TRP A 385 15.80 -19.53 9.44
N THR A 386 16.43 -20.66 9.75
CA THR A 386 17.84 -20.68 10.23
C THR A 386 18.84 -20.70 9.08
N GLN A 387 18.41 -21.13 7.88
CA GLN A 387 19.27 -21.31 6.70
C GLN A 387 19.16 -20.15 5.69
N LYS A 388 17.99 -19.53 5.60
CA LYS A 388 17.65 -18.47 4.65
C LYS A 388 17.18 -17.22 5.41
N ALA A 389 17.76 -16.07 5.07
CA ALA A 389 17.24 -14.79 5.53
C ALA A 389 16.02 -14.38 4.69
N PHE A 390 14.96 -13.96 5.37
CA PHE A 390 13.79 -13.32 4.77
C PHE A 390 13.94 -11.79 4.83
N PRO A 391 13.29 -11.03 3.92
CA PRO A 391 13.39 -9.56 3.86
C PRO A 391 13.11 -8.85 5.18
#